data_AF-A0A935EAC4-F1
#
_entry.id   AF-A0A935EAC4-F1
#
_cell.length_a   1.000
_cell.length_b   1.000
_cell.length_c   1.000
_cell.angle_alpha   90.00
_cell.angle_beta   90.00
_cell.angle_gamma   90.00
#
_symmetry.space_group_name_H-M   'P 1'
#
loop_
_entity.id
_entity.type
_entity.pdbx_description
1 polymer ?
#
loop_
_entity_poly.entity_id
_entity_poly.type
_entity_poly.pdbx_seq_one_letter_code
_entity_poly.pdbx_strand_id
1 'polypeptide(L)'
;MVLGTLWWQGSQRESVLRNELADTRATVTELSARLAAPVVEPVATAETLAADGTPIAGAVAPVVVKVPFGEAPLAGARIERLREFATRMIAQGERGTVEVRRYPGRFCLSGNATEGYSMAEAATPYIKCELMADANDAALGNRASESVAFATTLADLRKQGGEAVRIDVAEGRGDTTAVAYPEIGGTPPRIPTAGEWNAAAEANNRVEIRWHPTP
;
A
#
# COMPACT_ATOMS: atom_id res chain seq x y z
N MET A 1 -29.05 -46.16 -3.99
CA MET A 1 -27.60 -45.86 -4.05
C MET A 1 -27.35 -44.40 -4.44
N VAL A 2 -27.84 -43.41 -3.68
CA VAL A 2 -27.59 -41.97 -3.97
C VAL A 2 -26.91 -41.27 -2.79
N LEU A 3 -27.16 -41.75 -1.57
CA LEU A 3 -26.49 -41.25 -0.36
C LEU A 3 -24.98 -41.52 -0.34
N GLY A 4 -24.53 -42.65 -0.90
CA GLY A 4 -23.10 -43.00 -0.95
C GLY A 4 -22.28 -42.11 -1.88
N THR A 5 -22.85 -41.64 -2.99
CA THR A 5 -22.16 -40.77 -3.95
C THR A 5 -22.04 -39.34 -3.42
N LEU A 6 -23.05 -38.84 -2.72
CA LEU A 6 -23.00 -37.53 -2.05
C LEU A 6 -21.97 -37.50 -0.92
N TRP A 7 -21.90 -38.55 -0.10
CA TRP A 7 -20.88 -38.66 0.95
C TRP A 7 -19.47 -38.74 0.37
N TRP A 8 -19.28 -39.52 -0.70
CA TRP A 8 -18.00 -39.62 -1.40
C TRP A 8 -17.58 -38.28 -2.01
N GLN A 9 -18.48 -37.56 -2.67
CA GLN A 9 -18.20 -36.22 -3.20
C GLN A 9 -17.86 -35.19 -2.11
N GLY A 10 -18.52 -35.26 -0.94
CA GLY A 10 -18.20 -34.42 0.22
C GLY A 10 -16.78 -34.66 0.73
N SER A 11 -16.40 -35.93 0.90
CA SER A 11 -15.06 -36.31 1.37
C SER A 11 -13.94 -35.87 0.41
N GLN A 12 -14.19 -35.95 -0.91
CA GLN A 12 -13.25 -35.48 -1.93
C GLN A 12 -13.04 -33.97 -1.84
N ARG A 13 -14.11 -33.18 -1.68
CA ARG A 13 -14.02 -31.71 -1.55
C ARG A 13 -13.22 -31.30 -0.32
N GLU A 14 -13.44 -31.94 0.82
CA GLU A 14 -12.65 -31.66 2.03
C GLU A 14 -11.18 -32.00 1.87
N SER A 15 -10.85 -33.06 1.14
CA SER A 15 -9.46 -33.43 0.87
C SER A 15 -8.76 -32.41 -0.05
N VAL A 16 -9.47 -31.92 -1.07
CA VAL A 16 -8.97 -30.88 -1.97
C VAL A 16 -8.73 -29.57 -1.21
N LEU A 17 -9.70 -29.12 -0.41
CA LEU A 17 -9.56 -27.91 0.41
C LEU A 17 -8.39 -28.00 1.40
N ARG A 18 -8.18 -29.18 2.01
CA ARG A 18 -7.03 -29.41 2.90
C ARG A 18 -5.70 -29.32 2.17
N ASN A 19 -5.64 -29.85 0.94
CA ASN A 19 -4.43 -29.78 0.11
C ASN A 19 -4.15 -28.34 -0.34
N GLU A 20 -5.17 -27.60 -0.78
CA GLU A 20 -5.04 -26.19 -1.16
C GLU A 20 -4.57 -25.31 0.02
N LEU A 21 -5.09 -25.55 1.22
CA LEU A 21 -4.64 -24.85 2.43
C LEU A 21 -3.19 -25.17 2.79
N ALA A 22 -2.75 -26.42 2.61
CA ALA A 22 -1.37 -26.81 2.85
C ALA A 22 -0.42 -26.15 1.84
N ASP A 23 -0.79 -26.12 0.57
CA ASP A 23 -0.02 -25.50 -0.52
C ASP A 23 0.08 -23.97 -0.36
N THR A 24 -1.04 -23.34 0.02
CA THR A 24 -1.06 -21.90 0.34
C THR A 24 -0.14 -21.56 1.51
N ARG A 25 -0.16 -22.38 2.59
CA ARG A 25 0.73 -22.17 3.74
C ARG A 25 2.20 -22.36 3.39
N ALA A 26 2.53 -23.33 2.55
CA ALA A 26 3.89 -23.54 2.06
C ALA A 26 4.37 -22.32 1.26
N THR A 27 3.53 -21.82 0.35
CA THR A 27 3.82 -20.64 -0.47
C THR A 27 4.04 -19.38 0.38
N VAL A 28 3.19 -19.15 1.39
CA VAL A 28 3.36 -18.02 2.32
C VAL A 28 4.65 -18.15 3.13
N THR A 29 4.98 -19.36 3.60
CA THR A 29 6.21 -19.61 4.36
C THR A 29 7.45 -19.34 3.50
N GLU A 30 7.43 -19.80 2.24
CA GLU A 30 8.53 -19.56 1.30
C GLU A 30 8.69 -18.07 0.96
N LEU A 31 7.60 -17.37 0.67
CA LEU A 31 7.62 -15.92 0.43
C LEU A 31 8.12 -15.16 1.67
N SER A 32 7.70 -15.57 2.87
CA SER A 32 8.18 -14.97 4.11
C SER A 32 9.68 -15.19 4.34
N ALA A 33 10.21 -16.37 3.98
CA ALA A 33 11.63 -16.68 4.08
C ALA A 33 12.46 -15.88 3.06
N ARG A 34 11.93 -15.68 1.83
CA ARG A 34 12.55 -14.83 0.81
C ARG A 34 12.62 -13.36 1.25
N LEU A 35 11.59 -12.87 1.94
CA LEU A 35 11.56 -11.51 2.49
C LEU A 35 12.44 -11.34 3.75
N ALA A 36 12.67 -12.42 4.51
CA ALA A 36 13.50 -12.41 5.71
C ALA A 36 15.00 -12.68 5.44
N ALA A 37 15.38 -13.03 4.21
CA ALA A 37 16.78 -13.20 3.85
C ALA A 37 17.51 -11.85 3.93
N PRO A 38 18.60 -11.73 4.71
CA PRO A 38 19.35 -10.48 4.81
C PRO A 38 20.00 -10.16 3.46
N VAL A 39 19.65 -9.00 2.89
CA VAL A 39 20.38 -8.42 1.77
C VAL A 39 21.74 -7.99 2.30
N VAL A 40 22.78 -8.77 2.00
CA VAL A 40 24.17 -8.36 2.22
C VAL A 40 24.56 -7.45 1.05
N GLU A 41 24.22 -6.16 1.15
CA GLU A 41 24.83 -5.15 0.28
C GLU A 41 26.22 -4.77 0.81
N PRO A 42 27.24 -4.68 -0.06
CA PRO A 42 28.55 -4.16 0.35
C PRO A 42 28.40 -2.67 0.69
N VAL A 43 28.73 -2.30 1.92
CA VAL A 43 28.76 -0.91 2.40
C VAL A 43 29.85 -0.15 1.62
N ALA A 44 29.44 0.58 0.59
CA ALA A 44 30.24 1.67 0.05
C ALA A 44 30.02 2.90 0.94
N THR A 45 31.09 3.34 1.59
CA THR A 45 31.17 4.61 2.32
C THR A 45 30.91 5.78 1.37
N ALA A 46 29.82 6.50 1.58
CA ALA A 46 29.60 7.83 1.02
C ALA A 46 29.51 8.82 2.18
N GLU A 47 30.61 9.55 2.39
CA GLU A 47 30.68 10.70 3.29
C GLU A 47 29.84 11.86 2.72
N THR A 48 28.95 12.34 3.58
CA THR A 48 28.64 13.75 3.87
C THR A 48 28.43 14.72 2.70
N LEU A 49 27.15 15.08 2.50
CA LEU A 49 26.75 16.48 2.33
C LEU A 49 25.67 16.79 3.36
N ALA A 50 26.11 17.35 4.49
CA ALA A 50 25.24 17.99 5.47
C ALA A 50 24.70 19.29 4.85
N ALA A 51 23.38 19.37 4.71
CA ALA A 51 22.68 20.64 4.59
C ALA A 51 22.00 20.92 5.93
N ASP A 52 22.28 22.10 6.47
CA ASP A 52 21.87 22.58 7.77
C ASP A 52 20.37 22.41 8.04
N GLY A 53 20.08 21.71 9.13
CA GLY A 53 18.79 21.63 9.78
C GLY A 53 18.99 20.99 11.14
N THR A 54 19.10 21.82 12.17
CA THR A 54 19.12 21.39 13.58
C THR A 54 18.04 20.33 13.81
N PRO A 55 18.37 19.09 14.25
CA PRO A 55 17.36 18.10 14.54
C PRO A 55 16.57 18.57 15.76
N ILE A 56 15.27 18.81 15.57
CA ILE A 56 14.34 18.99 16.69
C ILE A 56 14.28 17.64 17.41
N ALA A 57 14.66 17.62 18.68
CA ALA A 57 14.47 16.46 19.53
C ALA A 57 12.98 16.07 19.51
N GLY A 58 12.65 14.86 19.02
CA GLY A 58 11.27 14.35 18.93
C GLY A 58 10.76 14.02 17.52
N ALA A 59 11.58 14.12 16.46
CA ALA A 59 11.14 13.73 15.11
C ALA A 59 11.05 12.20 14.95
N VAL A 60 9.85 11.64 15.13
CA VAL A 60 9.57 10.24 14.79
C VAL A 60 9.54 10.09 13.27
N ALA A 61 10.39 9.21 12.72
CA ALA A 61 10.45 8.98 11.28
C ALA A 61 9.08 8.49 10.74
N PRO A 62 8.65 9.00 9.57
CA PRO A 62 7.39 8.58 8.97
C PRO A 62 7.45 7.11 8.56
N VAL A 63 6.37 6.37 8.80
CA VAL A 63 6.24 5.00 8.28
C VAL A 63 5.58 5.07 6.92
N VAL A 64 6.24 4.53 5.89
CA VAL A 64 5.74 4.50 4.51
C VAL A 64 5.40 3.07 4.12
N VAL A 65 4.19 2.85 3.61
CA VAL A 65 3.71 1.53 3.19
C VAL A 65 3.12 1.63 1.79
N LYS A 66 3.61 0.81 0.85
CA LYS A 66 3.07 0.75 -0.51
C LYS A 66 1.66 0.17 -0.54
N VAL A 67 0.87 0.63 -1.50
CA VAL A 67 -0.46 0.11 -1.81
C VAL A 67 -0.39 -0.50 -3.22
N PRO A 68 -0.58 -1.81 -3.38
CA PRO A 68 -0.69 -2.42 -4.70
C PRO A 68 -1.89 -1.87 -5.48
N PHE A 69 -1.82 -1.87 -6.80
CA PHE A 69 -2.97 -1.50 -7.63
C PHE A 69 -4.15 -2.44 -7.35
N GLY A 70 -5.36 -1.89 -7.29
CA GLY A 70 -6.57 -2.65 -6.99
C GLY A 70 -6.80 -2.96 -5.51
N GLU A 71 -5.85 -2.65 -4.62
CA GLU A 71 -6.05 -2.76 -3.18
C GLU A 71 -6.57 -1.45 -2.58
N ALA A 72 -7.44 -1.58 -1.57
CA ALA A 72 -7.84 -0.44 -0.75
C ALA A 72 -6.63 0.11 0.04
N PRO A 73 -6.44 1.43 0.11
CA PRO A 73 -5.25 2.02 0.73
C PRO A 73 -5.17 1.73 2.23
N LEU A 74 -6.33 1.75 2.91
CA LEU A 74 -6.46 1.52 4.34
C LEU A 74 -7.00 0.11 4.61
N ALA A 75 -6.24 -0.90 4.20
CA ALA A 75 -6.53 -2.31 4.38
C ALA A 75 -5.24 -3.11 4.66
N GLY A 76 -5.37 -4.41 4.98
CA GLY A 76 -4.25 -5.35 5.08
C GLY A 76 -3.10 -4.86 5.97
N ALA A 77 -1.86 -5.00 5.47
CA ALA A 77 -0.65 -4.64 6.20
C ALA A 77 -0.59 -3.18 6.67
N ARG A 78 -1.30 -2.26 5.99
CA ARG A 78 -1.32 -0.84 6.36
C ARG A 78 -2.03 -0.61 7.70
N ILE A 79 -3.08 -1.39 7.99
CA ILE A 79 -3.78 -1.36 9.28
C ILE A 79 -2.87 -1.83 10.41
N GLU A 80 -2.14 -2.92 10.17
CA GLU A 80 -1.22 -3.49 11.16
C GLU A 80 -0.12 -2.48 11.53
N ARG A 81 0.48 -1.83 10.52
CA ARG A 81 1.48 -0.78 10.73
C ARG A 81 0.92 0.43 11.48
N LEU A 82 -0.32 0.84 11.19
CA LEU A 82 -0.99 1.90 11.95
C LEU A 82 -1.19 1.50 13.41
N ARG A 83 -1.63 0.27 13.67
CA ARG A 83 -1.84 -0.23 15.04
C ARG A 83 -0.53 -0.24 15.81
N GLU A 84 0.53 -0.83 15.26
CA GLU A 84 1.85 -0.84 15.87
C GLU A 84 2.36 0.57 16.18
N PHE A 85 2.22 1.49 15.22
CA PHE A 85 2.66 2.87 15.37
C PHE A 85 1.89 3.60 16.48
N ALA A 86 0.55 3.57 16.43
CA ALA A 86 -0.31 4.26 17.37
C ALA A 86 -0.19 3.67 18.79
N THR A 87 -0.18 2.34 18.93
CA THR A 87 0.01 1.70 20.24
C THR A 87 1.35 2.06 20.86
N ARG A 88 2.42 2.20 20.06
CA ARG A 88 3.72 2.67 20.56
C ARG A 88 3.62 4.11 21.10
N MET A 89 3.00 5.03 20.38
CA MET A 89 2.84 6.43 20.83
C MET A 89 2.01 6.50 22.12
N ILE A 90 0.93 5.72 22.20
CA ILE A 90 0.09 5.62 23.39
C ILE A 90 0.89 5.06 24.58
N ALA A 91 1.66 4.00 24.38
CA ALA A 91 2.46 3.37 25.44
C ALA A 91 3.57 4.29 25.96
N GLN A 92 4.09 5.19 25.12
CA GLN A 92 5.07 6.21 25.51
C GLN A 92 4.44 7.38 26.28
N GLY A 93 3.09 7.46 26.33
CA GLY A 93 2.38 8.53 27.02
C GLY A 93 2.49 9.89 26.31
N GLU A 94 2.90 9.91 25.04
CA GLU A 94 3.02 11.14 24.27
C GLU A 94 1.63 11.70 23.91
N ARG A 95 1.55 13.03 23.76
CA ARG A 95 0.34 13.72 23.33
C ARG A 95 0.53 14.28 21.93
N GLY A 96 -0.45 14.05 21.06
CA GLY A 96 -0.30 14.44 19.67
C GLY A 96 -1.31 13.79 18.73
N THR A 97 -1.00 13.88 17.44
CA THR A 97 -1.83 13.35 16.36
C THR A 97 -1.04 12.38 15.51
N VAL A 98 -1.56 11.17 15.33
CA VAL A 98 -1.14 10.24 14.28
C VAL A 98 -1.87 10.64 13.00
N GLU A 99 -1.16 11.23 12.05
CA GLU A 99 -1.69 11.54 10.72
C GLU A 99 -1.45 10.35 9.79
N VAL A 100 -2.50 9.86 9.16
CA VAL A 100 -2.47 8.82 8.13
C VAL A 100 -2.81 9.46 6.80
N ARG A 101 -1.83 9.57 5.91
CA ARG A 101 -1.98 10.25 4.62
C ARG A 101 -1.85 9.29 3.46
N ARG A 102 -2.83 9.29 2.58
CA ARG A 102 -2.88 8.45 1.36
C ARG A 102 -2.32 9.23 0.19
N TYR A 103 -1.54 8.59 -0.66
CA TYR A 103 -1.06 9.17 -1.91
C TYR A 103 -1.38 8.19 -3.02
N PRO A 104 -2.44 8.43 -3.80
CA PRO A 104 -2.74 7.56 -4.91
C PRO A 104 -1.66 7.69 -5.99
N GLY A 105 -1.19 6.55 -6.49
CA GLY A 105 -0.46 6.53 -7.76
C GLY A 105 -1.43 6.75 -8.90
N ARG A 106 -1.01 7.48 -9.93
CA ARG A 106 -1.73 7.63 -11.20
C ARG A 106 -1.26 6.59 -12.20
N PHE A 107 -2.13 5.65 -12.55
CA PHE A 107 -1.85 4.48 -13.38
C PHE A 107 -2.32 4.68 -14.82
N CYS A 108 -1.57 4.08 -15.75
CA CYS A 108 -1.96 3.84 -17.12
C CYS A 108 -2.76 2.54 -17.20
N LEU A 109 -4.01 2.66 -17.62
CA LEU A 109 -4.97 1.57 -17.62
C LEU A 109 -5.46 1.23 -19.02
N SER A 110 -5.85 -0.03 -19.20
CA SER A 110 -6.55 -0.56 -20.37
C SER A 110 -7.90 -1.17 -19.94
N GLY A 111 -8.83 -1.26 -20.89
CA GLY A 111 -10.20 -1.68 -20.63
C GLY A 111 -11.15 -0.48 -20.54
N ASN A 112 -12.36 -0.71 -20.04
CA ASN A 112 -13.45 0.25 -20.13
C ASN A 112 -14.37 0.17 -18.90
N ALA A 113 -15.32 1.11 -18.81
CA ALA A 113 -16.23 1.19 -17.68
C ALA A 113 -17.20 -0.01 -17.53
N THR A 114 -17.38 -0.82 -18.58
CA THR A 114 -18.28 -1.99 -18.55
C THR A 114 -17.55 -3.26 -18.11
N GLU A 115 -16.35 -3.48 -18.61
CA GLU A 115 -15.53 -4.67 -18.33
C GLU A 115 -14.59 -4.47 -17.14
N GLY A 116 -14.41 -3.23 -16.72
CA GLY A 116 -13.44 -2.82 -15.70
C GLY A 116 -12.10 -2.40 -16.31
N TYR A 117 -11.28 -1.79 -15.48
CA TYR A 117 -9.94 -1.35 -15.84
C TYR A 117 -8.88 -2.23 -15.18
N SER A 118 -7.79 -2.47 -15.90
CA SER A 118 -6.59 -3.12 -15.40
C SER A 118 -5.35 -2.35 -15.86
N MET A 119 -4.19 -2.63 -15.28
CA MET A 119 -2.94 -2.02 -15.76
C MET A 119 -2.70 -2.40 -17.22
N ALA A 120 -2.41 -1.39 -18.05
CA ALA A 120 -2.10 -1.63 -19.46
C ALA A 120 -0.83 -2.49 -19.61
N GLU A 121 -0.75 -3.24 -20.72
CA GLU A 121 0.42 -4.07 -21.03
C GLU A 121 1.69 -3.21 -21.03
N ALA A 122 2.78 -3.72 -20.44
CA ALA A 122 3.99 -2.95 -20.17
C ALA A 122 4.58 -2.28 -21.43
N ALA A 123 4.48 -2.89 -22.60
CA ALA A 123 4.99 -2.35 -23.86
C ALA A 123 4.08 -1.28 -24.51
N THR A 124 2.85 -1.11 -24.01
CA THR A 124 1.89 -0.13 -24.54
C THR A 124 2.47 1.28 -24.42
N PRO A 125 2.52 2.08 -25.49
CA PRO A 125 2.91 3.48 -25.38
C PRO A 125 1.96 4.23 -24.43
N TYR A 126 2.49 5.07 -23.54
CA TYR A 126 1.70 5.84 -22.57
C TYR A 126 0.55 6.64 -23.22
N ILE A 127 0.75 7.16 -24.42
CA ILE A 127 -0.31 7.89 -25.14
C ILE A 127 -1.49 7.01 -25.58
N LYS A 128 -1.38 5.69 -25.45
CA LYS A 128 -2.40 4.70 -25.79
C LYS A 128 -3.06 4.10 -24.55
N CYS A 129 -2.80 4.60 -23.35
CA CYS A 129 -3.60 4.23 -22.18
C CYS A 129 -5.05 4.64 -22.44
N GLU A 130 -5.99 3.72 -22.24
CA GLU A 130 -7.42 4.01 -22.38
C GLU A 130 -7.89 4.96 -21.29
N LEU A 131 -7.33 4.81 -20.08
CA LEU A 131 -7.59 5.71 -18.96
C LEU A 131 -6.33 5.96 -18.16
N MET A 132 -6.10 7.23 -17.85
CA MET A 132 -5.14 7.68 -16.85
C MET A 132 -5.91 8.04 -15.58
N ALA A 133 -5.78 7.24 -14.53
CA ALA A 133 -6.55 7.45 -13.30
C ALA A 133 -5.73 7.16 -12.05
N ASP A 134 -6.12 7.80 -10.96
CA ASP A 134 -5.61 7.50 -9.63
C ASP A 134 -6.10 6.11 -9.19
N ALA A 135 -5.28 5.36 -8.46
CA ALA A 135 -5.60 3.99 -8.05
C ALA A 135 -6.94 3.84 -7.30
N ASN A 136 -7.35 4.90 -6.60
CA ASN A 136 -8.55 4.95 -5.79
C ASN A 136 -9.68 5.76 -6.45
N ASP A 137 -9.55 6.08 -7.74
CA ASP A 137 -10.57 6.83 -8.47
C ASP A 137 -11.88 6.04 -8.52
N ALA A 138 -12.97 6.69 -8.09
CA ALA A 138 -14.31 6.10 -8.06
C ALA A 138 -14.79 5.68 -9.47
N ALA A 139 -14.27 6.31 -10.53
CA ALA A 139 -14.54 5.95 -11.92
C ALA A 139 -14.05 4.54 -12.29
N LEU A 140 -13.10 3.98 -11.53
CA LEU A 140 -12.63 2.61 -11.71
C LEU A 140 -13.61 1.57 -11.16
N GLY A 141 -14.73 1.98 -10.57
CA GLY A 141 -15.64 1.09 -9.85
C GLY A 141 -15.08 0.61 -8.50
N ASN A 142 -13.82 0.93 -8.22
CA ASN A 142 -13.13 0.72 -6.96
C ASN A 142 -13.62 1.79 -5.96
N ARG A 143 -14.82 1.60 -5.38
CA ARG A 143 -15.18 2.31 -4.14
C ARG A 143 -14.33 1.78 -2.99
N ALA A 144 -13.05 2.13 -2.98
CA ALA A 144 -12.14 1.92 -1.87
C ALA A 144 -12.41 2.96 -0.77
N SER A 145 -13.67 3.09 -0.36
CA SER A 145 -14.05 3.83 0.83
C SER A 145 -13.76 2.92 2.01
N GLU A 146 -12.62 3.13 2.68
CA GLU A 146 -12.22 2.56 3.98
C GLU A 146 -12.72 1.15 4.32
N SER A 147 -11.79 0.19 4.46
CA SER A 147 -12.18 -1.15 4.90
C SER A 147 -12.89 -1.12 6.27
N VAL A 148 -13.89 -1.98 6.47
CA VAL A 148 -14.57 -2.14 7.77
C VAL A 148 -13.56 -2.41 8.89
N ALA A 149 -12.52 -3.19 8.59
CA ALA A 149 -11.42 -3.48 9.51
C ALA A 149 -10.66 -2.22 9.94
N PHE A 150 -10.51 -1.24 9.03
CA PHE A 150 -9.90 0.05 9.36
C PHE A 150 -10.80 0.85 10.30
N ALA A 151 -12.10 0.94 10.03
CA ALA A 151 -13.05 1.65 10.90
C ALA A 151 -13.06 1.06 12.33
N THR A 152 -13.05 -0.28 12.46
CA THR A 152 -12.95 -0.95 13.77
C THR A 152 -11.62 -0.63 14.45
N THR A 153 -10.49 -0.78 13.76
CA THR A 153 -9.17 -0.50 14.33
C THR A 153 -9.05 0.96 14.80
N LEU A 154 -9.59 1.90 14.03
CA LEU A 154 -9.59 3.31 14.37
C LEU A 154 -10.43 3.61 15.62
N ALA A 155 -11.57 2.96 15.79
CA ALA A 155 -12.39 3.07 16.99
C ALA A 155 -11.66 2.55 18.24
N ASP A 156 -10.99 1.39 18.12
CA ASP A 156 -10.23 0.79 19.21
C ASP A 156 -9.05 1.68 19.63
N LEU A 157 -8.28 2.17 18.66
CA LEU A 157 -7.14 3.05 18.94
C LEU A 157 -7.57 4.38 19.57
N ARG A 158 -8.69 4.97 19.12
CA ARG A 158 -9.26 6.19 19.73
C ARG A 158 -9.68 5.94 21.17
N LYS A 159 -10.29 4.79 21.46
CA LYS A 159 -10.67 4.40 22.82
C LYS A 159 -9.44 4.22 23.72
N GLN A 160 -8.36 3.64 23.18
CA GLN A 160 -7.12 3.40 23.92
C GLN A 160 -6.32 4.68 24.18
N GLY A 161 -6.22 5.56 23.18
CA GLY A 161 -5.45 6.81 23.26
C GLY A 161 -6.18 7.95 23.98
N GLY A 162 -7.51 7.88 24.10
CA GLY A 162 -8.32 8.92 24.71
C GLY A 162 -8.08 10.28 24.06
N GLU A 163 -7.97 11.33 24.88
CA GLU A 163 -7.67 12.69 24.41
C GLU A 163 -6.17 12.95 24.18
N ALA A 164 -5.30 12.02 24.58
CA ALA A 164 -3.86 12.18 24.43
C ALA A 164 -3.41 11.97 22.98
N VAL A 165 -3.97 10.96 22.31
CA VAL A 165 -3.59 10.59 20.93
C VAL A 165 -4.79 10.69 20.00
N ARG A 166 -4.76 11.66 19.10
CA ARG A 166 -5.74 11.80 18.01
C ARG A 166 -5.27 11.05 16.78
N ILE A 167 -6.21 10.55 15.98
CA ILE A 167 -5.91 9.90 14.70
C ILE A 167 -6.68 10.61 13.61
N ASP A 168 -5.94 11.16 12.66
CA ASP A 168 -6.44 11.90 11.50
C ASP A 168 -6.10 11.17 10.20
N VAL A 169 -7.02 11.22 9.24
CA VAL A 169 -6.91 10.52 7.96
C VAL A 169 -7.12 11.53 6.84
N ALA A 170 -6.10 11.69 6.01
CA ALA A 170 -6.09 12.69 4.95
C ALA A 170 -5.67 12.10 3.60
N GLU A 171 -5.97 12.84 2.54
CA GLU A 171 -5.35 12.63 1.23
C GLU A 171 -4.13 13.54 1.12
N GLY A 172 -3.06 12.99 0.55
CA GLY A 172 -1.85 13.71 0.23
C GLY A 172 -2.06 14.61 -0.98
N ARG A 173 -1.16 15.58 -1.16
CA ARG A 173 -1.19 16.39 -2.37
C ARG A 173 -0.69 15.56 -3.55
N GLY A 174 -1.40 15.62 -4.68
CA GLY A 174 -1.06 14.85 -5.88
C GLY A 174 0.29 15.19 -6.53
N ASP A 175 0.91 16.31 -6.16
CA ASP A 175 2.25 16.68 -6.60
C ASP A 175 3.38 16.11 -5.71
N THR A 176 3.03 15.53 -4.56
CA THR A 176 3.98 14.92 -3.63
C THR A 176 4.26 13.47 -4.04
N THR A 177 5.15 13.33 -5.01
CA THR A 177 5.61 12.03 -5.52
C THR A 177 6.83 11.53 -4.77
N ALA A 178 6.89 10.21 -4.54
CA ALA A 178 8.09 9.54 -4.04
C ALA A 178 9.11 9.32 -5.17
N VAL A 179 8.62 9.08 -6.38
CA VAL A 179 9.42 8.94 -7.61
C VAL A 179 8.78 9.77 -8.71
N ALA A 180 9.59 10.52 -9.46
CA ALA A 180 9.10 11.28 -10.59
C ALA A 180 8.53 10.36 -11.68
N TYR A 181 7.41 10.76 -12.28
CA TYR A 181 6.90 10.08 -13.47
C TYR A 181 7.82 10.30 -14.66
N PRO A 182 7.88 9.34 -15.62
CA PRO A 182 8.66 9.51 -16.84
C PRO A 182 8.28 10.80 -17.58
N GLU A 183 9.29 11.55 -18.00
CA GLU A 183 9.08 12.74 -18.83
C GLU A 183 8.52 12.36 -20.21
N ILE A 184 7.56 13.15 -20.67
CA ILE A 184 6.97 13.00 -22.00
C ILE A 184 7.65 14.01 -22.94
N GLY A 185 8.23 13.52 -24.04
CA GLY A 185 8.79 14.40 -25.07
C GLY A 185 10.12 15.09 -24.72
N GLY A 186 10.89 14.54 -23.76
CA GLY A 186 12.21 15.05 -23.35
C GLY A 186 13.27 15.10 -24.47
N THR A 187 14.55 15.23 -24.10
CA THR A 187 15.67 15.27 -25.09
C THR A 187 16.62 14.10 -24.88
N PRO A 188 16.66 13.09 -25.79
CA PRO A 188 15.92 12.99 -27.05
C PRO A 188 14.41 12.70 -26.86
N PRO A 189 13.56 13.08 -27.83
CA PRO A 189 12.11 12.85 -27.74
C PRO A 189 11.79 11.37 -27.61
N ARG A 190 11.10 11.02 -26.52
CA ARG A 190 10.60 9.66 -26.29
C ARG A 190 9.20 9.70 -25.70
N ILE A 191 8.43 8.67 -26.02
CA ILE A 191 7.15 8.40 -25.38
C ILE A 191 7.39 7.27 -24.39
N PRO A 192 7.16 7.48 -23.09
CA PRO A 192 7.32 6.41 -22.12
C PRO A 192 6.30 5.30 -22.38
N THR A 193 6.65 4.10 -21.95
CA THR A 193 5.75 2.95 -21.97
C THR A 193 4.86 2.94 -20.73
N ALA A 194 3.76 2.20 -20.80
CA ALA A 194 2.86 1.94 -19.68
C ALA A 194 3.60 1.25 -18.54
N GLY A 195 4.56 0.36 -18.83
CA GLY A 195 5.38 -0.30 -17.81
C GLY A 195 6.25 0.68 -17.03
N GLU A 196 6.95 1.60 -17.72
CA GLU A 196 7.73 2.66 -17.06
C GLU A 196 6.84 3.57 -16.22
N TRP A 197 5.67 3.93 -16.74
CA TRP A 197 4.72 4.79 -16.04
C TRP A 197 4.14 4.10 -14.80
N ASN A 198 3.68 2.86 -14.94
CA ASN A 198 3.04 2.10 -13.87
C ASN A 198 4.05 1.72 -12.78
N ALA A 199 5.32 1.50 -13.10
CA ALA A 199 6.37 1.34 -12.10
C ALA A 199 6.52 2.59 -11.20
N ALA A 200 6.49 3.79 -11.80
CA ALA A 200 6.46 5.04 -11.02
C ALA A 200 5.14 5.18 -10.24
N ALA A 201 4.01 4.77 -10.83
CA ALA A 201 2.72 4.78 -10.16
C ALA A 201 2.69 3.87 -8.92
N GLU A 202 3.23 2.67 -9.00
CA GLU A 202 3.35 1.74 -7.86
C GLU A 202 4.27 2.29 -6.75
N ALA A 203 5.37 2.96 -7.12
CA ALA A 203 6.23 3.61 -6.14
C ALA A 203 5.52 4.79 -5.45
N ASN A 204 4.68 5.51 -6.18
CA ASN A 204 3.92 6.64 -5.67
C ASN A 204 2.66 6.24 -4.90
N ASN A 205 2.06 5.08 -5.20
CA ASN A 205 0.84 4.57 -4.55
C ASN A 205 1.16 4.06 -3.14
N ARG A 206 0.94 4.89 -2.12
CA ARG A 206 1.39 4.61 -0.76
C ARG A 206 0.52 5.26 0.30
N VAL A 207 0.66 4.77 1.52
CA VAL A 207 0.18 5.40 2.75
C VAL A 207 1.38 5.78 3.59
N GLU A 208 1.35 6.99 4.15
CA GLU A 208 2.34 7.47 5.09
C GLU A 208 1.67 7.70 6.45
N ILE A 209 2.32 7.25 7.52
CA ILE A 209 1.88 7.44 8.89
C ILE A 209 2.90 8.34 9.57
N ARG A 210 2.45 9.46 10.11
CA ARG A 210 3.28 10.51 10.71
C ARG A 210 2.82 10.83 12.12
N TRP A 211 3.74 11.22 12.97
CA TRP A 211 3.45 11.74 14.30
C TRP A 211 3.59 13.26 14.31
N HIS A 212 2.60 13.92 14.87
CA HIS A 212 2.59 15.36 15.11
C HIS A 212 2.41 15.60 16.62
N PRO A 213 3.50 15.87 17.36
CA PRO A 213 3.41 16.19 18.78
C PRO A 213 2.52 17.40 19.02
N THR A 214 1.73 17.37 20.08
CA THR A 214 1.07 18.58 20.59
C THR A 214 1.95 19.18 21.70
N PRO A 215 2.21 20.51 21.67
CA PRO A 215 3.01 21.19 22.70
C PRO A 215 2.47 20.99 24.12
#